data_AF-A0A2D0AIL4-F1
#
_entry.id   AF-A0A2D0AIL4-F1
#
_cell.length_a   1.000
_cell.length_b   1.000
_cell.length_c   1.000
_cell.angle_alpha   90.00
_cell.angle_beta   90.00
_cell.angle_gamma   90.00
#
_symmetry.space_group_name_H-M   'P 1'
#
loop_
_entity.id
_entity.type
_entity.pdbx_description
1 polymer ?
#
loop_
_entity_poly.entity_id
_entity_poly.type
_entity_poly.pdbx_seq_one_letter_code
_entity_poly.pdbx_strand_id
1 'polypeptide(L)'
;MWFNIDYKKLAVLLLPIALRKRKTTAFLHCLVQPIDGVYRDWKSKREDDWYKLAHNGQVCKMEGALNDSFDNVQRRIYIDDGDSFPQEYIFTEQEDEEVFLDDTLFVYSEEEYENTGVDFVVFVPSELVDKNIHKLNYLIKYYKLAGKRYRIQEL
;
A
#
# COMPACT_ATOMS: atom_id res chain seq x y z
N MET A 1 18.36 8.27 -17.50
CA MET A 1 19.79 8.08 -17.81
C MET A 1 20.66 9.30 -17.42
N TRP A 2 20.16 10.55 -17.51
CA TRP A 2 20.95 11.76 -17.16
C TRP A 2 21.10 12.09 -15.68
N PHE A 3 20.38 11.42 -14.80
CA PHE A 3 20.43 11.70 -13.36
C PHE A 3 21.34 10.74 -12.58
N ASN A 4 21.95 9.71 -13.19
CA ASN A 4 22.80 8.74 -12.50
C ASN A 4 24.24 9.27 -12.39
N ILE A 5 24.52 10.00 -11.32
CA ILE A 5 25.76 10.75 -11.12
C ILE A 5 26.45 10.25 -9.86
N ASP A 6 27.74 9.92 -9.97
CA ASP A 6 28.60 9.68 -8.82
C ASP A 6 29.31 10.99 -8.47
N TYR A 7 28.80 11.67 -7.43
CA TYR A 7 29.33 12.97 -7.00
C TYR A 7 30.75 12.88 -6.42
N LYS A 8 31.12 11.74 -5.80
CA LYS A 8 32.47 11.53 -5.29
C LYS A 8 33.46 11.43 -6.45
N LYS A 9 33.12 10.67 -7.49
CA LYS A 9 33.92 10.57 -8.71
C LYS A 9 33.99 11.91 -9.45
N LEU A 10 32.86 12.59 -9.60
CA LEU A 10 32.77 13.89 -10.28
C LEU A 10 33.67 14.93 -9.60
N ALA A 11 33.65 15.01 -8.28
CA ALA A 11 34.46 15.95 -7.52
C ALA A 11 35.97 15.75 -7.78
N VAL A 12 36.43 14.50 -7.87
CA VAL A 12 37.83 14.18 -8.20
C VAL A 12 38.17 14.51 -9.65
N LEU A 13 37.23 14.29 -10.58
CA LEU A 13 37.43 14.60 -12.00
C LEU A 13 37.57 16.12 -12.25
N LEU A 14 36.81 16.93 -11.51
CA LEU A 14 36.90 18.40 -11.57
C LEU A 14 38.18 18.96 -10.95
N LEU A 15 38.90 18.15 -10.18
CA LEU A 15 40.12 18.56 -9.52
C LEU A 15 41.31 18.52 -10.50
N PRO A 16 42.16 19.57 -10.58
CA PRO A 16 43.35 19.56 -11.42
C PRO A 16 44.27 18.39 -11.08
N ILE A 17 44.93 17.80 -12.08
CA ILE A 17 45.74 16.57 -11.92
C ILE A 17 46.78 16.70 -10.79
N ALA A 18 47.45 17.86 -10.69
CA ALA A 18 48.46 18.13 -9.68
C ALA A 18 47.95 18.03 -8.22
N LEU A 19 46.65 18.28 -8.01
CA LEU A 19 46.02 18.28 -6.69
C LEU A 19 45.37 16.93 -6.36
N ARG A 20 45.33 15.93 -7.27
CA ARG A 20 44.70 14.60 -7.05
C ARG A 20 45.56 13.68 -6.17
N LYS A 21 45.89 14.15 -4.98
CA LYS A 21 46.65 13.40 -3.96
C LYS A 21 45.69 12.79 -2.95
N ARG A 22 46.12 11.73 -2.25
CA ARG A 22 45.25 10.97 -1.33
C ARG A 22 44.58 11.87 -0.26
N LYS A 23 45.33 12.80 0.34
CA LYS A 23 44.83 13.68 1.41
C LYS A 23 43.78 14.69 0.90
N THR A 24 44.04 15.33 -0.24
CA THR A 24 43.14 16.32 -0.84
C THR A 24 41.85 15.66 -1.35
N THR A 25 41.96 14.47 -1.94
CA THR A 25 40.78 13.67 -2.34
C THR A 25 39.93 13.27 -1.13
N ALA A 26 40.55 12.81 -0.04
CA ALA A 26 39.83 12.45 1.18
C ALA A 26 39.09 13.66 1.78
N PHE A 27 39.77 14.81 1.86
CA PHE A 27 39.16 16.06 2.32
C PHE A 27 37.97 16.48 1.43
N LEU A 28 38.13 16.40 0.11
CA LEU A 28 37.06 16.71 -0.83
C LEU A 28 35.86 15.76 -0.69
N HIS A 29 36.10 14.47 -0.46
CA HIS A 29 35.01 13.53 -0.19
C HIS A 29 34.22 13.89 1.06
N CYS A 30 34.87 14.38 2.13
CA CYS A 30 34.15 14.87 3.31
C CYS A 30 33.25 16.07 2.97
N LEU A 31 33.72 16.99 2.12
CA LEU A 31 32.92 18.16 1.70
C LEU A 31 31.73 17.78 0.80
N VAL A 32 31.89 16.75 -0.02
CA VAL A 32 30.85 16.29 -0.97
C VAL A 32 29.86 15.30 -0.33
N GLN A 33 30.22 14.70 0.80
CA GLN A 33 29.38 13.75 1.53
C GLN A 33 27.92 14.21 1.75
N PRO A 34 27.60 15.44 2.19
CA PRO A 34 26.22 15.87 2.35
C PRO A 34 25.45 15.91 1.02
N ILE A 35 26.11 16.32 -0.08
CA ILE A 35 25.50 16.36 -1.42
C ILE A 35 25.21 14.93 -1.89
N ASP A 36 26.15 14.01 -1.70
CA ASP A 36 25.98 12.59 -2.02
C ASP A 36 24.84 11.96 -1.20
N GLY A 37 24.69 12.36 0.08
CA GLY A 37 23.57 11.98 0.93
C GLY A 37 22.22 12.39 0.36
N VAL A 38 22.04 13.71 0.13
CA VAL A 38 20.79 14.25 -0.45
C VAL A 38 20.47 13.62 -1.81
N TYR A 39 21.48 13.38 -2.63
CA TYR A 39 21.30 12.72 -3.92
C TYR A 39 20.81 11.27 -3.80
N ARG A 40 21.34 10.50 -2.84
CA ARG A 40 20.87 9.13 -2.57
C ARG A 40 19.44 9.12 -2.06
N ASP A 41 19.11 10.02 -1.13
CA ASP A 41 17.75 10.14 -0.59
C ASP A 41 16.76 10.50 -1.71
N TRP A 42 17.11 11.46 -2.57
CA TRP A 42 16.32 11.81 -3.75
C TRP A 42 16.15 10.63 -4.70
N LYS A 43 17.22 9.86 -4.96
CA LYS A 43 17.17 8.70 -5.86
C LYS A 43 16.26 7.60 -5.31
N SER A 44 16.37 7.30 -4.01
CA SER A 44 15.47 6.38 -3.31
C SER A 44 14.02 6.86 -3.40
N LYS A 45 13.76 8.12 -3.05
CA LYS A 45 12.42 8.71 -3.11
C LYS A 45 11.82 8.66 -4.52
N ARG A 46 12.65 8.90 -5.53
CA ARG A 46 12.26 8.80 -6.93
C ARG A 46 11.84 7.38 -7.29
N GLU A 47 12.62 6.37 -6.92
CA GLU A 47 12.28 4.96 -7.16
C GLU A 47 10.96 4.58 -6.48
N ASP A 48 10.77 5.01 -5.23
CA ASP A 48 9.51 4.83 -4.50
C ASP A 48 8.32 5.51 -5.20
N ASP A 49 8.49 6.73 -5.69
CA ASP A 49 7.42 7.47 -6.40
C ASP A 49 7.10 6.83 -7.74
N TRP A 50 8.09 6.34 -8.47
CA TRP A 50 7.86 5.58 -9.70
C TRP A 50 7.10 4.29 -9.44
N TYR A 51 7.44 3.58 -8.36
CA TYR A 51 6.69 2.40 -7.94
C TYR A 51 5.24 2.75 -7.65
N LYS A 52 4.97 3.82 -6.89
CA LYS A 52 3.61 4.28 -6.59
C LYS A 52 2.84 4.67 -7.84
N LEU A 53 3.46 5.34 -8.80
CA LEU A 53 2.83 5.73 -10.07
C LEU A 53 2.52 4.52 -10.98
N ALA A 54 3.31 3.43 -10.87
CA ALA A 54 3.11 2.22 -11.64
C ALA A 54 1.98 1.33 -11.11
N HIS A 55 1.54 1.55 -9.86
CA HIS A 55 0.46 0.82 -9.20
C HIS A 55 -0.76 1.72 -9.05
N ASN A 56 -1.95 1.14 -9.22
CA ASN A 56 -3.22 1.84 -9.15
C ASN A 56 -4.25 0.96 -8.43
N GLY A 57 -5.51 1.40 -8.39
CA GLY A 57 -6.61 0.67 -7.75
C GLY A 57 -7.11 -0.57 -8.51
N GLN A 58 -6.44 -1.02 -9.57
CA GLN A 58 -6.76 -2.30 -10.21
C GLN A 58 -6.35 -3.45 -9.28
N VAL A 59 -7.21 -4.48 -9.15
CA VAL A 59 -7.03 -5.64 -8.27
C VAL A 59 -5.61 -6.21 -8.35
N CYS A 60 -5.19 -6.67 -9.53
CA CYS A 60 -3.86 -7.26 -9.74
C CYS A 60 -2.69 -6.33 -9.32
N LYS A 61 -2.83 -5.01 -9.51
CA LYS A 61 -1.80 -4.04 -9.12
C LYS A 61 -1.78 -3.83 -7.61
N MET A 62 -2.95 -3.68 -7.01
CA MET A 62 -3.07 -3.49 -5.56
C MET A 62 -2.61 -4.75 -4.80
N GLU A 63 -3.03 -5.94 -5.22
CA GLU A 63 -2.52 -7.22 -4.70
C GLU A 63 -1.00 -7.32 -4.83
N GLY A 64 -0.47 -6.95 -6.01
CA GLY A 64 0.98 -6.91 -6.25
C GLY A 64 1.70 -6.03 -5.24
N ALA A 65 1.22 -4.80 -5.04
CA ALA A 65 1.80 -3.83 -4.13
C ALA A 65 1.72 -4.25 -2.64
N LEU A 66 0.62 -4.89 -2.24
CA LEU A 66 0.45 -5.42 -0.89
C LEU A 66 1.39 -6.60 -0.64
N ASN A 67 1.46 -7.55 -1.57
CA ASN A 67 2.38 -8.68 -1.45
C ASN A 67 3.84 -8.23 -1.43
N ASP A 68 4.25 -7.32 -2.32
CA ASP A 68 5.62 -6.79 -2.31
C ASP A 68 5.99 -6.11 -0.98
N SER A 69 5.00 -5.49 -0.31
CA SER A 69 5.20 -4.76 0.94
C SER A 69 5.16 -5.62 2.21
N PHE A 70 4.38 -6.71 2.21
CA PHE A 70 4.06 -7.49 3.42
C PHE A 70 4.33 -8.99 3.30
N ASP A 71 4.17 -9.59 2.12
CA ASP A 71 4.37 -11.03 1.89
C ASP A 71 5.15 -11.26 0.59
N ASN A 72 6.40 -10.79 0.55
CA ASN A 72 7.20 -10.80 -0.67
C ASN A 72 7.66 -12.20 -1.10
N VAL A 73 7.61 -13.19 -0.19
CA VAL A 73 8.03 -14.57 -0.45
C VAL A 73 6.85 -15.43 -0.88
N GLN A 74 5.80 -15.53 -0.05
CA GLN A 74 4.70 -16.46 -0.28
C GLN A 74 3.56 -15.83 -1.07
N ARG A 75 3.46 -14.48 -1.06
CA ARG A 75 2.49 -13.69 -1.82
C ARG A 75 1.04 -14.13 -1.63
N ARG A 76 0.63 -14.35 -0.37
CA ARG A 76 -0.69 -14.91 -0.02
C ARG A 76 -1.81 -13.88 0.05
N ILE A 77 -1.53 -12.59 -0.11
CA ILE A 77 -2.55 -11.54 -0.03
C ILE A 77 -3.30 -11.47 -1.36
N TYR A 78 -4.61 -11.59 -1.31
CA TYR A 78 -5.48 -11.45 -2.48
C TYR A 78 -6.71 -10.62 -2.15
N ILE A 79 -7.38 -10.13 -3.19
CA ILE A 79 -8.56 -9.28 -3.09
C ILE A 79 -9.70 -9.96 -3.83
N ASP A 80 -10.84 -10.05 -3.17
CA ASP A 80 -12.07 -10.56 -3.75
C ASP A 80 -13.18 -9.49 -3.69
N ASP A 81 -14.25 -9.74 -4.43
CA ASP A 81 -15.42 -8.87 -4.42
C ASP A 81 -16.10 -8.90 -3.04
N GLY A 82 -16.78 -7.80 -2.71
CA GLY A 82 -17.56 -7.71 -1.48
C GLY A 82 -18.82 -8.57 -1.54
N ASP A 83 -19.23 -9.07 -0.37
CA ASP A 83 -20.53 -9.71 -0.23
C ASP A 83 -21.65 -8.66 -0.38
N SER A 84 -22.74 -9.05 -1.06
CA SER A 84 -23.88 -8.18 -1.34
C SER A 84 -25.16 -8.98 -1.20
N PHE A 85 -25.56 -9.25 0.04
CA PHE A 85 -26.80 -9.96 0.32
C PHE A 85 -28.00 -9.00 0.28
N PRO A 86 -29.13 -9.38 -0.33
CA PRO A 86 -30.33 -8.56 -0.28
C PRO A 86 -30.84 -8.44 1.16
N GLN A 87 -31.30 -7.25 1.53
CA GLN A 87 -31.88 -7.02 2.85
C GLN A 87 -33.35 -7.43 2.85
N GLU A 88 -33.71 -8.38 3.71
CA GLU A 88 -35.11 -8.75 3.96
C GLU A 88 -35.66 -7.94 5.13
N TYR A 89 -36.71 -7.17 4.86
CA TYR A 89 -37.44 -6.41 5.88
C TYR A 89 -38.61 -7.24 6.38
N ILE A 90 -38.69 -7.47 7.70
CA ILE A 90 -39.76 -8.27 8.30
C ILE A 90 -41.00 -7.40 8.54
N PHE A 91 -40.87 -6.38 9.38
CA PHE A 91 -41.90 -5.37 9.64
C PHE A 91 -41.24 -4.08 10.17
N THR A 92 -41.95 -2.98 10.05
CA THR A 92 -41.56 -1.68 10.61
C THR A 92 -42.06 -1.55 12.06
N GLU A 93 -41.38 -0.74 12.89
CA GLU A 93 -41.81 -0.50 14.28
C GLU A 93 -43.25 0.04 14.39
N GLN A 94 -43.81 0.59 13.32
CA GLN A 94 -45.16 1.14 13.27
C GLN A 94 -46.24 0.10 12.99
N GLU A 95 -45.87 -1.04 12.42
CA GLU A 95 -46.80 -2.12 12.09
C GLU A 95 -47.21 -2.92 13.33
N ASP A 96 -46.38 -2.96 14.39
CA ASP A 96 -46.65 -3.63 15.69
C ASP A 96 -47.27 -5.04 15.53
N GLU A 97 -46.74 -5.82 14.58
CA GLU A 97 -47.20 -7.18 14.27
C GLU A 97 -46.19 -8.25 14.73
N GLU A 98 -46.70 -9.34 15.32
CA GLU A 98 -45.92 -10.54 15.62
C GLU A 98 -45.89 -11.47 14.38
N VAL A 99 -44.76 -11.53 13.69
CA VAL A 99 -44.55 -12.39 12.51
C VAL A 99 -43.77 -13.65 12.89
N PHE A 100 -44.34 -14.82 12.59
CA PHE A 100 -43.63 -16.11 12.68
C PHE A 100 -42.97 -16.43 11.35
N LEU A 101 -41.64 -16.61 11.37
CA LEU A 101 -40.86 -16.96 10.18
C LEU A 101 -40.95 -18.48 9.96
N ASP A 102 -41.51 -18.89 8.81
CA ASP A 102 -41.69 -20.30 8.44
C ASP A 102 -40.39 -20.96 7.94
N ASP A 103 -39.43 -20.16 7.45
CA ASP A 103 -38.13 -20.60 6.93
C ASP A 103 -36.95 -20.02 7.73
N THR A 104 -35.75 -20.56 7.51
CA THR A 104 -34.53 -20.11 8.20
C THR A 104 -34.06 -18.77 7.64
N LEU A 105 -34.24 -17.68 8.39
CA LEU A 105 -33.72 -16.36 8.04
C LEU A 105 -32.24 -16.24 8.43
N PHE A 106 -31.38 -15.95 7.46
CA PHE A 106 -29.97 -15.66 7.70
C PHE A 106 -29.79 -14.17 7.99
N VAL A 107 -29.24 -13.85 9.16
CA VAL A 107 -28.92 -12.47 9.54
C VAL A 107 -27.43 -12.24 9.31
N TYR A 108 -27.13 -11.31 8.40
CA TYR A 108 -25.78 -10.86 8.09
C TYR A 108 -25.42 -9.60 8.88
N SER A 109 -24.13 -9.24 8.88
CA SER A 109 -23.69 -7.96 9.44
C SER A 109 -24.07 -6.79 8.51
N GLU A 110 -24.14 -5.57 9.05
CA GLU A 110 -24.49 -4.38 8.27
C GLU A 110 -23.58 -4.19 7.03
N GLU A 111 -22.32 -4.62 7.13
CA GLU A 111 -21.30 -4.54 6.07
C GLU A 111 -21.45 -5.60 4.96
N GLU A 112 -22.41 -6.51 5.07
CA GLU A 112 -22.64 -7.62 4.13
C GLU A 112 -23.96 -7.45 3.34
N TYR A 113 -24.81 -6.49 3.71
CA TYR A 113 -26.05 -6.19 3.00
C TYR A 113 -25.84 -5.23 1.81
N GLU A 114 -26.73 -5.31 0.82
CA GLU A 114 -26.84 -4.36 -0.29
C GLU A 114 -26.95 -2.90 0.21
N ASN A 115 -26.33 -1.96 -0.51
CA ASN A 115 -26.17 -0.52 -0.18
C ASN A 115 -25.24 -0.16 1.01
N THR A 116 -25.19 -0.94 2.08
CA THR A 116 -24.23 -0.71 3.19
C THR A 116 -22.92 -1.47 3.04
N GLY A 117 -22.91 -2.48 2.17
CA GLY A 117 -21.81 -3.44 2.04
C GLY A 117 -20.49 -2.89 1.50
N VAL A 118 -19.40 -3.56 1.87
CA VAL A 118 -18.06 -3.28 1.36
C VAL A 118 -17.97 -3.55 -0.15
N ASP A 119 -17.19 -2.75 -0.89
CA ASP A 119 -17.04 -2.97 -2.33
C ASP A 119 -16.09 -4.14 -2.64
N PHE A 120 -15.11 -4.39 -1.76
CA PHE A 120 -14.14 -5.48 -1.91
C PHE A 120 -13.57 -5.91 -0.55
N VAL A 121 -13.08 -7.15 -0.47
CA VAL A 121 -12.47 -7.74 0.71
C VAL A 121 -10.99 -8.01 0.44
N VAL A 122 -10.12 -7.59 1.34
CA VAL A 122 -8.69 -7.89 1.27
C VAL A 122 -8.37 -9.02 2.24
N PHE A 123 -7.99 -10.17 1.70
CA PHE A 123 -7.61 -11.34 2.48
C PHE A 123 -6.12 -11.31 2.80
N VAL A 124 -5.79 -11.35 4.10
CA VAL A 124 -4.42 -11.21 4.59
C VAL A 124 -4.15 -12.26 5.68
N PRO A 125 -3.00 -12.96 5.67
CA PRO A 125 -2.62 -13.85 6.77
C PRO A 125 -2.62 -13.15 8.14
N SER A 126 -3.25 -13.72 9.18
CA SER A 126 -3.36 -13.12 10.52
C SER A 126 -2.03 -12.60 11.07
N GLU A 127 -0.96 -13.36 10.86
CA GLU A 127 0.41 -13.02 11.31
C GLU A 127 0.90 -11.64 10.82
N LEU A 128 0.41 -11.21 9.66
CA LEU A 128 0.77 -9.94 9.02
C LEU A 128 -0.16 -8.80 9.46
N VAL A 129 -1.43 -9.12 9.74
CA VAL A 129 -2.44 -8.15 10.17
C VAL A 129 -2.06 -7.56 11.53
N ASP A 130 -1.78 -8.41 12.52
CA ASP A 130 -1.47 -7.99 13.90
C ASP A 130 -0.30 -7.01 13.98
N LYS A 131 0.73 -7.24 13.16
CA LYS A 131 1.96 -6.45 13.19
C LYS A 131 1.86 -5.15 12.39
N ASN A 132 1.00 -5.10 11.38
CA ASN A 132 1.07 -4.07 10.35
C ASN A 132 -0.27 -3.40 10.00
N ILE A 133 -1.31 -3.58 10.81
CA ILE A 133 -2.67 -3.09 10.51
C ILE A 133 -2.71 -1.62 10.04
N HIS A 134 -1.95 -0.72 10.66
CA HIS A 134 -1.92 0.69 10.28
C HIS A 134 -1.29 0.93 8.90
N LYS A 135 -0.18 0.23 8.61
CA LYS A 135 0.52 0.35 7.32
C LYS A 135 -0.29 -0.29 6.19
N LEU A 136 -0.95 -1.41 6.48
CA LEU A 136 -1.85 -2.09 5.55
C LEU A 136 -3.01 -1.17 5.18
N ASN A 137 -3.68 -0.59 6.17
CA ASN A 137 -4.74 0.38 5.96
C ASN A 137 -4.27 1.61 5.18
N TYR A 138 -3.08 2.13 5.46
CA TYR A 138 -2.51 3.25 4.70
C TYR A 138 -2.32 2.89 3.22
N LEU A 139 -1.74 1.74 2.92
CA LEU A 139 -1.50 1.32 1.53
C LEU A 139 -2.78 1.03 0.76
N ILE A 140 -3.76 0.35 1.38
CA ILE A 140 -5.06 0.11 0.76
C ILE A 140 -5.76 1.46 0.48
N LYS A 141 -5.78 2.38 1.45
CA LYS A 141 -6.38 3.72 1.26
C LYS A 141 -5.66 4.54 0.19
N TYR A 142 -4.35 4.35 0.02
CA TYR A 142 -3.57 5.08 -0.98
C TYR A 142 -3.87 4.62 -2.41
N TYR A 143 -4.02 3.32 -2.64
CA TYR A 143 -4.24 2.77 -3.98
C TYR A 143 -5.69 2.60 -4.38
N LYS A 144 -6.61 2.42 -3.41
CA LYS A 144 -8.03 2.23 -3.73
C LYS A 144 -8.60 3.43 -4.49
N LEU A 145 -9.57 3.15 -5.35
CA LEU A 145 -10.37 4.20 -5.99
C LEU A 145 -11.15 5.01 -4.95
N ALA A 146 -11.27 6.32 -5.18
CA ALA A 146 -12.03 7.20 -4.31
C ALA A 146 -13.49 6.71 -4.19
N GLY A 147 -14.03 6.72 -2.98
CA GLY A 147 -15.40 6.28 -2.70
C GLY A 147 -15.57 4.77 -2.46
N LYS A 148 -14.58 3.94 -2.78
CA LYS A 148 -14.66 2.50 -2.53
C LYS A 148 -14.48 2.15 -1.05
N ARG A 149 -15.36 1.31 -0.51
CA ARG A 149 -15.33 0.73 0.84
C ARG A 149 -14.63 -0.62 0.80
N TYR A 150 -13.90 -0.96 1.87
CA TYR A 150 -13.20 -2.24 1.95
C TYR A 150 -13.21 -2.76 3.39
N ARG A 151 -13.17 -4.08 3.56
CA ARG A 151 -12.78 -4.73 4.82
C ARG A 151 -11.52 -5.55 4.64
N ILE A 152 -10.81 -5.77 5.73
CA ILE A 152 -9.67 -6.69 5.79
C ILE A 152 -10.17 -7.93 6.50
N GLN A 153 -10.00 -9.08 5.86
CA GLN A 153 -10.36 -10.38 6.40
C GLN A 153 -9.07 -11.18 6.65
N GLU A 154 -9.01 -11.83 7.79
CA GLU A 154 -7.90 -12.72 8.12
C GLU A 154 -8.06 -14.10 7.44
N LEU A 155 -6.94 -14.64 6.93
CA LEU A 155 -6.83 -15.99 6.37
C LEU A 155 -6.51 -17.04 7.43
#